data_AF-A0A1M5R528-F1
#
_entry.id   AF-A0A1M5R528-F1
#
_cell.length_a   1.000
_cell.length_b   1.000
_cell.length_c   1.000
_cell.angle_alpha   90.00
_cell.angle_beta   90.00
_cell.angle_gamma   90.00
#
_symmetry.space_group_name_H-M   'P 1'
#
loop_
_entity.id
_entity.type
_entity.pdbx_description
1 polymer ?
#
loop_
_entity_poly.entity_id
_entity_poly.type
_entity_poly.pdbx_seq_one_letter_code
_entity_poly.pdbx_strand_id
1 'polypeptide(L)'
;MPQILQVAAIALATLGTGAATLTVMNEDIPDFQVPEGAWTASGALDGRSFDILGTDPNSGAVLEDLIVFRDGKFQSVDCQNYCDFGWSDYQTKEIDGVIHFTARTICPDAPHTVVWYGRVDGDDVVVDGTWTTRRWYWTNQIEITAVGNSVTPVDENISG
;
A
#
# COMPACT_ATOMS: atom_id res chain seq x y z
N MET A 1 79.53 -15.23 -19.12
CA MET A 1 79.19 -15.57 -17.72
C MET A 1 79.41 -14.34 -16.87
N PRO A 2 78.55 -14.03 -15.86
CA PRO A 2 77.08 -14.02 -15.89
C PRO A 2 76.67 -12.75 -16.68
N GLN A 3 75.81 -11.77 -16.33
CA GLN A 3 74.58 -11.65 -15.51
C GLN A 3 73.45 -11.15 -16.46
N ILE A 4 72.25 -11.70 -16.45
CA ILE A 4 71.07 -11.32 -15.64
C ILE A 4 70.73 -9.82 -15.74
N LEU A 5 69.75 -9.48 -16.60
CA LEU A 5 69.08 -8.19 -16.61
C LEU A 5 68.13 -8.08 -15.40
N GLN A 6 68.06 -6.89 -14.81
CA GLN A 6 66.86 -6.43 -14.10
C GLN A 6 65.97 -5.66 -15.06
N VAL A 7 64.66 -5.96 -15.03
CA VAL A 7 63.55 -5.01 -14.83
C VAL A 7 62.27 -5.86 -14.84
N ALA A 8 61.47 -5.79 -13.79
CA ALA A 8 60.21 -6.51 -13.72
C ALA A 8 59.17 -5.79 -14.59
N ALA A 9 58.74 -6.44 -15.68
CA ALA A 9 57.60 -5.99 -16.46
C ALA A 9 56.31 -6.24 -15.67
N ILE A 10 55.93 -5.30 -14.81
CA ILE A 10 54.60 -5.28 -14.18
C ILE A 10 53.58 -4.98 -15.29
N ALA A 11 52.99 -6.05 -15.82
CA ALA A 11 51.85 -5.93 -16.72
C ALA A 11 50.66 -5.39 -15.93
N LEU A 12 50.42 -4.07 -16.03
CA LEU A 12 49.22 -3.44 -15.50
C LEU A 12 47.99 -4.05 -16.17
N ALA A 13 47.24 -4.86 -15.43
CA ALA A 13 45.99 -5.45 -15.90
C ALA A 13 44.93 -4.34 -16.05
N THR A 14 44.78 -3.82 -17.27
CA THR A 14 43.90 -2.69 -17.56
C THR A 14 42.42 -3.07 -17.46
N LEU A 15 41.81 -2.69 -16.34
CA LEU A 15 40.36 -2.39 -16.21
C LEU A 15 39.39 -3.52 -16.57
N GLY A 16 39.55 -4.69 -15.95
CA GLY A 16 38.56 -5.79 -15.98
C GLY A 16 37.34 -5.61 -15.06
N THR A 17 36.82 -4.39 -14.88
CA THR A 17 35.75 -4.08 -13.90
C THR A 17 34.72 -3.07 -14.43
N GLY A 18 34.07 -3.39 -15.55
CA GLY A 18 33.11 -2.49 -16.22
C GLY A 18 31.63 -2.92 -16.22
N ALA A 19 31.31 -4.16 -15.87
CA ALA A 19 29.97 -4.73 -16.09
C ALA A 19 29.58 -5.82 -15.08
N ALA A 20 29.39 -5.46 -13.80
CA ALA A 20 28.88 -6.38 -12.77
C ALA A 20 28.09 -5.69 -11.63
N THR A 21 27.53 -4.49 -11.87
CA THR A 21 26.58 -3.83 -10.96
C THR A 21 25.24 -3.62 -11.64
N LEU A 22 24.75 -4.66 -12.33
CA LEU A 22 23.31 -4.80 -12.52
C LEU A 22 22.74 -5.07 -11.13
N THR A 23 22.14 -4.01 -10.60
CA THR A 23 21.29 -3.95 -9.41
C THR A 23 20.59 -5.27 -9.11
N VAL A 24 20.58 -5.65 -7.82
CA VAL A 24 19.47 -6.43 -7.29
C VAL A 24 18.21 -5.62 -7.57
N MET A 25 17.48 -6.00 -8.61
CA MET A 25 16.13 -5.50 -8.83
C MET A 25 15.32 -6.02 -7.65
N ASN A 26 14.75 -5.11 -6.85
CA ASN A 26 13.86 -5.56 -5.78
C ASN A 26 12.69 -6.28 -6.45
N GLU A 27 12.42 -7.52 -6.06
CA GLU A 27 11.37 -8.34 -6.68
C GLU A 27 10.03 -7.62 -6.52
N ASP A 28 9.17 -7.65 -7.54
CA ASP A 28 7.99 -6.79 -7.54
C ASP A 28 6.92 -7.34 -6.59
N ILE A 29 6.90 -6.79 -5.37
CA ILE A 29 6.04 -7.21 -4.27
C ILE A 29 4.56 -6.97 -4.64
N PRO A 30 3.72 -8.01 -4.81
CA PRO A 30 2.33 -7.82 -5.21
C PRO A 30 1.56 -6.98 -4.16
N ASP A 31 0.59 -6.19 -4.61
CA ASP A 31 -0.34 -5.49 -3.71
C ASP A 31 -1.17 -6.51 -2.89
N PHE A 32 -1.80 -6.09 -1.79
CA PHE A 32 -2.57 -6.96 -0.90
C PHE A 32 -3.54 -7.89 -1.65
N GLN A 33 -3.46 -9.20 -1.36
CA GLN A 33 -4.26 -10.22 -2.03
C GLN A 33 -5.65 -10.34 -1.38
N VAL A 34 -6.57 -9.50 -1.85
CA VAL A 34 -7.97 -9.49 -1.42
C VAL A 34 -8.61 -10.88 -1.60
N PRO A 35 -9.19 -11.49 -0.55
CA PRO A 35 -9.78 -12.84 -0.66
C PRO A 35 -10.88 -12.94 -1.72
N GLU A 36 -10.83 -13.98 -2.54
CA GLU A 36 -11.79 -14.25 -3.61
C GLU A 36 -13.25 -14.33 -3.12
N GLY A 37 -14.20 -14.11 -4.03
CA GLY A 37 -15.63 -14.22 -3.75
C GLY A 37 -16.51 -13.44 -4.73
N ALA A 38 -17.83 -13.52 -4.51
CA ALA A 38 -18.83 -12.77 -5.27
C ALA A 38 -18.91 -11.31 -4.79
N TRP A 39 -17.86 -10.53 -5.08
CA TRP A 39 -17.80 -9.10 -4.77
C TRP A 39 -18.79 -8.28 -5.61
N THR A 40 -19.47 -7.32 -5.00
CA THR A 40 -20.51 -6.49 -5.64
C THR A 40 -20.41 -5.01 -5.21
N ALA A 41 -20.69 -4.07 -6.13
CA ALA A 41 -20.83 -2.65 -5.81
C ALA A 41 -22.25 -2.40 -5.27
N SER A 42 -22.47 -2.75 -4.01
CA SER A 42 -23.81 -2.83 -3.38
C SER A 42 -24.27 -1.56 -2.65
N GLY A 43 -23.34 -0.67 -2.28
CA GLY A 43 -23.60 0.45 -1.37
C GLY A 43 -23.85 0.04 0.10
N ALA A 44 -23.59 -1.21 0.49
CA ALA A 44 -23.96 -1.76 1.81
C ALA A 44 -23.24 -1.15 3.03
N LEU A 45 -22.38 -0.14 2.83
CA LEU A 45 -21.73 0.65 3.88
C LEU A 45 -21.94 2.16 3.70
N ASP A 46 -22.70 2.60 2.70
CA ASP A 46 -22.87 4.03 2.40
C ASP A 46 -23.50 4.78 3.58
N GLY A 47 -22.94 5.96 3.89
CA GLY A 47 -23.29 6.74 5.07
C GLY A 47 -22.61 6.28 6.36
N ARG A 48 -21.74 5.26 6.32
CA ARG A 48 -20.90 4.87 7.46
C ARG A 48 -19.52 5.51 7.42
N SER A 49 -18.93 5.66 8.60
CA SER A 49 -17.55 6.10 8.77
C SER A 49 -16.94 5.41 9.99
N PHE A 50 -15.63 5.17 9.97
CA PHE A 50 -14.92 4.49 11.06
C PHE A 50 -13.57 5.18 11.30
N ASP A 51 -13.30 5.56 12.54
CA ASP A 51 -11.94 5.88 12.97
C ASP A 51 -11.19 4.55 13.15
N ILE A 52 -10.08 4.37 12.43
CA ILE A 52 -9.22 3.19 12.49
C ILE A 52 -7.84 3.54 13.08
N LEU A 53 -7.39 2.70 14.00
CA LEU A 53 -6.06 2.74 14.61
C LEU A 53 -5.34 1.42 14.32
N GLY A 54 -4.15 1.51 13.75
CA GLY A 54 -3.35 0.36 13.34
C GLY A 54 -1.85 0.60 13.44
N THR A 55 -1.11 -0.36 12.92
CA THR A 55 0.36 -0.32 12.88
C THR A 55 0.87 -1.00 11.62
N ASP A 56 1.98 -0.49 11.07
CA ASP A 56 2.84 -1.33 10.23
C ASP A 56 3.52 -2.39 11.12
N PRO A 57 3.28 -3.70 10.89
CA PRO A 57 3.87 -4.76 11.70
C PRO A 57 5.40 -4.86 11.55
N ASN A 58 6.00 -4.23 10.52
CA ASN A 58 7.43 -4.32 10.23
C ASN A 58 8.25 -3.22 10.93
N SER A 59 7.77 -1.98 10.93
CA SER A 59 8.43 -0.84 11.58
C SER A 59 7.85 -0.46 12.95
N GLY A 60 6.62 -0.88 13.26
CA GLY A 60 5.87 -0.41 14.43
C GLY A 60 5.36 1.03 14.31
N ALA A 61 5.40 1.64 13.11
CA ALA A 61 4.80 2.94 12.86
C ALA A 61 3.27 2.87 13.07
N VAL A 62 2.73 3.84 13.80
CA VAL A 62 1.29 3.97 14.03
C VAL A 62 0.60 4.48 12.76
N LEU A 63 -0.57 3.93 12.46
CA LEU A 63 -1.43 4.31 11.35
C LEU A 63 -2.79 4.75 11.93
N GLU A 64 -3.11 6.03 11.81
CA GLU A 64 -4.39 6.63 12.23
C GLU A 64 -5.10 7.17 10.98
N ASP A 65 -6.34 6.76 10.74
CA ASP A 65 -7.13 7.20 9.58
C ASP A 65 -8.64 7.20 9.88
N LEU A 66 -9.39 8.00 9.14
CA LEU A 66 -10.85 7.99 9.10
C LEU A 66 -11.27 7.48 7.73
N ILE A 67 -11.87 6.28 7.70
CA ILE A 67 -12.41 5.70 6.46
C ILE A 67 -13.90 6.02 6.32
N VAL A 68 -14.31 6.46 5.13
CA VAL A 68 -15.65 6.98 4.84
C VAL A 68 -16.25 6.30 3.62
N PHE A 69 -17.53 5.91 3.71
CA PHE A 69 -18.29 5.26 2.65
C PHE A 69 -19.50 6.12 2.25
N ARG A 70 -19.68 6.39 0.95
CA ARG A 70 -20.76 7.24 0.42
C ARG A 70 -21.00 6.97 -1.07
N ASP A 71 -22.27 6.81 -1.48
CA ASP A 71 -22.71 6.68 -2.87
C ASP A 71 -21.94 5.64 -3.71
N GLY A 72 -21.64 4.47 -3.12
CA GLY A 72 -20.83 3.41 -3.73
C GLY A 72 -19.33 3.70 -3.78
N LYS A 73 -18.87 4.76 -3.09
CA LYS A 73 -17.47 5.18 -3.01
C LYS A 73 -16.88 5.03 -1.61
N PHE A 74 -15.58 4.83 -1.57
CA PHE A 74 -14.72 4.81 -0.40
C PHE A 74 -13.68 5.94 -0.48
N GLN A 75 -13.40 6.56 0.67
CA GLN A 75 -12.28 7.48 0.86
C GLN A 75 -11.57 7.16 2.18
N SER A 76 -10.23 7.24 2.14
CA SER A 76 -9.35 7.31 3.31
C SER A 76 -8.93 8.77 3.48
N VAL A 77 -9.11 9.33 4.68
CA VAL A 77 -8.82 10.74 4.94
C VAL A 77 -7.31 11.00 4.98
N ASP A 78 -6.49 10.07 5.47
CA ASP A 78 -5.03 10.19 5.38
C ASP A 78 -4.56 10.13 3.92
N CYS A 79 -5.07 9.19 3.11
CA CYS A 79 -4.79 9.18 1.67
C CYS A 79 -5.18 10.50 1.00
N GLN A 80 -6.36 11.04 1.32
CA GLN A 80 -6.82 12.33 0.80
C GLN A 80 -5.87 13.48 1.18
N ASN A 81 -5.43 13.54 2.44
CA ASN A 81 -4.49 14.56 2.92
C ASN A 81 -3.07 14.38 2.34
N TYR A 82 -2.65 13.15 2.02
CA TYR A 82 -1.31 12.84 1.53
C TYR A 82 -1.10 13.17 0.04
N CYS A 83 -2.06 12.83 -0.83
CA CYS A 83 -1.94 13.03 -2.28
C CYS A 83 -3.29 13.24 -3.00
N ASP A 84 -4.37 13.70 -2.35
CA ASP A 84 -5.65 13.95 -3.05
C ASP A 84 -6.14 12.70 -3.83
N PHE A 85 -6.09 11.53 -3.17
CA PHE A 85 -6.51 10.24 -3.76
C PHE A 85 -8.00 10.22 -4.17
N GLY A 86 -8.80 11.16 -3.68
CA GLY A 86 -10.21 11.32 -4.02
C GLY A 86 -11.10 10.17 -3.54
N TRP A 87 -12.17 9.93 -4.30
CA TRP A 87 -13.19 8.92 -4.01
C TRP A 87 -13.05 7.73 -4.98
N SER A 88 -12.72 6.56 -4.44
CA SER A 88 -12.55 5.32 -5.22
C SER A 88 -13.80 4.45 -5.14
N ASP A 89 -14.07 3.62 -6.16
CA ASP A 89 -15.12 2.59 -6.07
C ASP A 89 -14.75 1.54 -5.00
N TYR A 90 -15.77 1.06 -4.27
CA TYR A 90 -15.62 -0.08 -3.37
C TYR A 90 -16.62 -1.19 -3.71
N GLN A 91 -16.30 -2.40 -3.23
CA GLN A 91 -17.16 -3.58 -3.36
C GLN A 91 -17.34 -4.24 -2.00
N THR A 92 -18.47 -4.92 -1.80
CA THR A 92 -18.72 -5.75 -0.63
C THR A 92 -19.14 -7.17 -0.99
N LYS A 93 -19.02 -8.05 0.00
CA LYS A 93 -19.66 -9.36 0.08
C LYS A 93 -20.02 -9.63 1.54
N GLU A 94 -21.11 -10.32 1.81
CA GLU A 94 -21.50 -10.72 3.16
C GLU A 94 -21.09 -12.18 3.40
N ILE A 95 -20.54 -12.48 4.58
CA ILE A 95 -20.22 -13.84 5.02
C ILE A 95 -20.67 -13.98 6.47
N ASP A 96 -21.60 -14.90 6.73
CA ASP A 96 -22.14 -15.21 8.07
C ASP A 96 -22.61 -13.99 8.89
N GLY A 97 -23.09 -12.93 8.21
CA GLY A 97 -23.54 -11.67 8.79
C GLY A 97 -22.48 -10.55 8.85
N VAL A 98 -21.21 -10.87 8.62
CA VAL A 98 -20.10 -9.89 8.55
C VAL A 98 -20.05 -9.29 7.14
N ILE A 99 -20.01 -7.96 7.05
CA ILE A 99 -19.81 -7.27 5.77
C ILE A 99 -18.31 -7.15 5.50
N HIS A 100 -17.82 -7.88 4.52
CA HIS A 100 -16.48 -7.69 3.98
C HIS A 100 -16.52 -6.57 2.93
N PHE A 101 -15.55 -5.66 2.94
CA PHE A 101 -15.36 -4.66 1.89
C PHE A 101 -13.96 -4.74 1.26
N THR A 102 -13.83 -4.19 0.05
CA THR A 102 -12.54 -3.92 -0.57
C THR A 102 -12.60 -2.67 -1.44
N ALA A 103 -11.49 -1.92 -1.48
CA ALA A 103 -11.31 -0.73 -2.31
C ALA A 103 -9.84 -0.65 -2.77
N ARG A 104 -9.59 -0.01 -3.92
CA ARG A 104 -8.23 0.26 -4.40
C ARG A 104 -8.09 1.75 -4.71
N THR A 105 -7.38 2.47 -3.86
CA THR A 105 -7.16 3.91 -3.98
C THR A 105 -5.82 4.17 -4.69
N ILE A 106 -5.73 5.23 -5.51
CA ILE A 106 -4.54 5.57 -6.30
C ILE A 106 -4.25 7.08 -6.17
N CYS A 107 -2.99 7.42 -5.92
CA CYS A 107 -2.51 8.81 -5.90
C CYS A 107 -2.36 9.33 -7.35
N PRO A 108 -2.94 10.48 -7.71
CA PRO A 108 -2.85 11.04 -9.06
C PRO A 108 -1.41 11.44 -9.48
N ASP A 109 -0.62 12.00 -8.57
CA ASP A 109 0.66 12.65 -8.89
C ASP A 109 1.91 11.78 -8.65
N ALA A 110 1.78 10.64 -7.96
CA ALA A 110 2.89 9.76 -7.63
C ALA A 110 2.44 8.29 -7.58
N PRO A 111 3.34 7.30 -7.80
CA PRO A 111 2.97 5.90 -7.98
C PRO A 111 2.72 5.19 -6.64
N HIS A 112 1.77 5.72 -5.87
CA HIS A 112 1.25 5.13 -4.66
C HIS A 112 -0.11 4.49 -4.95
N THR A 113 -0.33 3.31 -4.40
CA THR A 113 -1.61 2.58 -4.47
C THR A 113 -1.85 1.97 -3.11
N VAL A 114 -3.06 2.10 -2.58
CA VAL A 114 -3.46 1.37 -1.37
C VAL A 114 -4.56 0.39 -1.75
N VAL A 115 -4.34 -0.89 -1.44
CA VAL A 115 -5.38 -1.92 -1.53
C VAL A 115 -5.88 -2.19 -0.11
N TRP A 116 -7.19 -2.03 0.06
CA TRP A 116 -7.89 -2.16 1.32
C TRP A 116 -8.76 -3.42 1.30
N TYR A 117 -8.77 -4.15 2.41
CA TYR A 117 -9.69 -5.25 2.67
C TYR A 117 -10.16 -5.14 4.13
N GLY A 118 -11.43 -4.89 4.34
CA GLY A 118 -11.99 -4.73 5.68
C GLY A 118 -13.13 -5.69 5.97
N ARG A 119 -13.39 -5.87 7.26
CA ARG A 119 -14.41 -6.74 7.85
C ARG A 119 -15.17 -5.92 8.89
N VAL A 120 -16.45 -5.69 8.65
CA VAL A 120 -17.35 -4.89 9.50
C VAL A 120 -18.35 -5.82 10.15
N ASP A 121 -18.38 -5.84 11.49
CA ASP A 121 -19.32 -6.61 12.31
C ASP A 121 -20.00 -5.65 13.30
N GLY A 122 -21.30 -5.42 13.11
CA GLY A 122 -22.02 -4.36 13.82
C GLY A 122 -21.39 -2.98 13.60
N ASP A 123 -20.76 -2.44 14.64
CA ASP A 123 -20.04 -1.16 14.64
C ASP A 123 -18.52 -1.31 14.70
N ASP A 124 -17.98 -2.51 14.88
CA ASP A 124 -16.54 -2.77 14.84
C ASP A 124 -16.06 -2.96 13.40
N VAL A 125 -14.82 -2.54 13.11
CA VAL A 125 -14.13 -2.83 11.86
C VAL A 125 -12.71 -3.35 12.09
N VAL A 126 -12.31 -4.36 11.34
CA VAL A 126 -10.91 -4.80 11.20
C VAL A 126 -10.50 -4.58 9.75
N VAL A 127 -9.36 -3.93 9.52
CA VAL A 127 -8.85 -3.57 8.20
C VAL A 127 -7.45 -4.14 8.02
N ASP A 128 -7.25 -4.84 6.91
CA ASP A 128 -5.96 -5.28 6.40
C ASP A 128 -5.70 -4.64 5.03
N GLY A 129 -4.43 -4.45 4.67
CA GLY A 129 -4.10 -3.86 3.37
C GLY A 129 -2.61 -3.68 3.12
N THR A 130 -2.31 -3.02 2.02
CA THR A 130 -0.93 -2.60 1.68
C THR A 130 -0.93 -1.22 1.04
N TRP A 131 -0.08 -0.32 1.54
CA TRP A 131 0.36 0.85 0.78
C TRP A 131 1.58 0.46 -0.06
N THR A 132 1.42 0.34 -1.37
CA THR A 132 2.52 0.04 -2.30
C THR A 132 3.00 1.31 -3.00
N THR A 133 4.30 1.55 -2.98
CA THR A 133 5.01 2.55 -3.80
C THR A 133 5.86 1.83 -4.85
N ARG A 134 5.51 1.94 -6.13
CA ARG A 134 6.09 1.11 -7.21
C ARG A 134 6.82 1.99 -8.25
N ARG A 135 8.12 1.76 -8.45
CA ARG A 135 8.93 2.42 -9.49
C ARG A 135 9.77 1.40 -10.25
N TRP A 136 10.26 1.77 -11.44
CA TRP A 136 10.94 0.84 -12.37
C TRP A 136 12.19 0.10 -11.81
N TYR A 137 12.75 0.55 -10.68
CA TYR A 137 13.94 -0.02 -10.03
C TYR A 137 13.71 -0.44 -8.56
N TRP A 138 12.54 -0.19 -8.00
CA TRP A 138 12.17 -0.59 -6.63
C TRP A 138 10.66 -0.55 -6.41
N THR A 139 10.16 -1.56 -5.71
CA THR A 139 8.88 -1.52 -5.02
C THR A 139 9.16 -1.46 -3.51
N ASN A 140 8.45 -0.59 -2.80
CA ASN A 140 8.38 -0.56 -1.34
C ASN A 140 6.92 -0.68 -0.92
N GLN A 141 6.66 -1.52 0.07
CA GLN A 141 5.32 -1.79 0.56
C GLN A 141 5.29 -1.63 2.08
N ILE A 142 4.22 -1.03 2.58
CA ILE A 142 3.89 -0.97 4.01
C ILE A 142 2.64 -1.82 4.19
N GLU A 143 2.73 -2.83 5.04
CA GLU A 143 1.59 -3.65 5.44
C GLU A 143 0.72 -2.85 6.41
N ILE A 144 -0.60 -2.96 6.27
CA ILE A 144 -1.58 -2.27 7.11
C ILE A 144 -2.37 -3.35 7.86
N THR A 145 -2.36 -3.29 9.19
CA THR A 145 -3.35 -3.96 10.04
C THR A 145 -3.88 -2.94 11.05
N ALA A 146 -5.18 -2.70 11.03
CA ALA A 146 -5.87 -1.73 11.88
C ALA A 146 -7.19 -2.27 12.42
N VAL A 147 -7.62 -1.70 13.55
CA VAL A 147 -8.95 -1.92 14.14
C VAL A 147 -9.62 -0.57 14.39
N GLY A 148 -10.94 -0.53 14.29
CA GLY A 148 -11.68 0.73 14.43
C GLY A 148 -13.12 0.53 14.86
N ASN A 149 -13.79 1.63 15.11
CA ASN A 149 -15.18 1.67 15.59
C ASN A 149 -15.97 2.67 14.72
N SER A 150 -17.24 2.39 14.49
CA SER A 150 -18.12 3.25 13.70
C SER A 150 -18.31 4.58 14.43
N VAL A 151 -18.03 5.68 13.74
CA VAL A 151 -18.26 7.04 14.23
C VAL A 151 -19.45 7.67 13.53
N THR A 152 -20.06 8.68 14.17
CA THR A 152 -21.01 9.54 13.46
C THR A 152 -20.26 10.24 12.33
N PRO A 153 -20.76 10.22 11.07
CA PRO A 153 -20.11 10.93 9.98
C PRO A 153 -19.87 12.40 10.34
N VAL A 154 -18.65 12.88 10.09
CA VAL A 154 -18.31 14.29 10.34
C VAL A 154 -19.04 15.14 9.29
N ASP A 155 -19.97 15.97 9.74
CA ASP A 155 -20.77 16.83 8.85
C ASP A 155 -19.86 17.71 7.97
N GLU A 156 -20.05 17.57 6.66
CA GLU A 156 -19.71 18.49 5.57
C GLU A 156 -18.57 19.50 5.82
N ASN A 157 -17.32 19.18 5.41
CA ASN A 157 -16.37 20.11 4.73
C ASN A 157 -14.96 19.51 4.47
N ILE A 158 -14.85 18.27 3.96
CA ILE A 158 -13.63 17.85 3.25
C ILE A 158 -13.81 18.21 1.77
N SER A 159 -13.21 19.33 1.37
CA SER A 159 -13.25 19.83 -0.01
C SER A 159 -12.27 19.08 -0.91
N GLY A 160 -12.79 18.46 -1.96
CA GLY A 160 -12.12 18.36 -3.26
C GLY A 160 -12.63 19.44 -4.21
#